data_AF-A0A7S1AFI5-F1
#
_entry.id   AF-A0A7S1AFI5-F1
#
_cell.length_a   1.000
_cell.length_b   1.000
_cell.length_c   1.000
_cell.angle_alpha   90.00
_cell.angle_beta   90.00
_cell.angle_gamma   90.00
#
_symmetry.space_group_name_H-M   'P 1'
#
loop_
_entity.id
_entity.type
_entity.pdbx_description
1 polymer ?
#
loop_
_entity_poly.entity_id
_entity_poly.type
_entity_poly.pdbx_seq_one_letter_code
_entity_poly.pdbx_strand_id
1 'polypeptide(L)'
;MLRLRAALILWLFLNTHTHNARAQVVSSDSTADHADEVYGSTETLKADGDAHEDDHEEEEEHDEEEHADWWEQTYERDFTESLMLIVLLVNVLAFDLVHHRLEHSGDNSYRYGDYQSKADSHGFKDYHGNVRHAQLWRELVHRLGAEFMSLGWLAFVIFILHHAHGFEWLADHVTSEDFVIPETEEDWVEEAEFVHMQLFVGMLLYFLLMCALVSGSVAQIRQWEGLCLQRRTLVGEQMIPDDDAPSSAALQDFCAWRRYFLERVQHWKTNRPKLFEELAAHLGMSPDSDGLHRALDARLDFSHYLSVNLEVAVLEAVEVNPITWVCLLIIFGIMSLMHRYWHWELYSLTPFFIGGIVANIATMLLLMRRAKKQFVKFLARQEVDLNVSEGEEDTRELKHPPSVHVSHRVHQRFSTEILWMRILQVSLFNLCYVFSRILWAWDVWQEETQNVILFCCVTVFVFLMIASFLRWQVPFFFGVFCMPPYDDPENIKVFFAVLRDHELSQAEIRATPTVLLRPSGMHSRRTTVFRELQKMKKASLHQGGRVSV
;
A
#
# COMPACT_ATOMS: atom_id res chain seq x y z
N MET A 1 19.17 -28.05 -3.59
CA MET A 1 18.42 -27.25 -2.60
C MET A 1 18.57 -25.74 -2.82
N LEU A 2 19.78 -25.16 -2.75
CA LEU A 2 20.02 -23.71 -2.99
C LEU A 2 19.43 -23.19 -4.33
N ARG A 3 19.59 -23.94 -5.43
CA ARG A 3 19.01 -23.60 -6.74
C ARG A 3 17.47 -23.59 -6.75
N LEU A 4 16.84 -24.44 -5.95
CA LEU A 4 15.38 -24.49 -5.82
C LEU A 4 14.85 -23.30 -5.02
N ARG A 5 15.60 -22.86 -3.99
CA ARG A 5 15.31 -21.66 -3.20
C ARG A 5 15.40 -20.39 -4.06
N ALA A 6 16.47 -20.24 -4.83
CA ALA A 6 16.61 -19.14 -5.78
C ALA A 6 15.50 -19.13 -6.84
N ALA A 7 15.12 -20.31 -7.35
CA ALA A 7 14.03 -20.43 -8.31
C ALA A 7 12.65 -20.07 -7.72
N LEU A 8 12.37 -20.43 -6.46
CA LEU A 8 11.11 -20.10 -5.78
C LEU A 8 11.00 -18.59 -5.51
N ILE A 9 12.08 -17.97 -5.01
CA ILE A 9 12.16 -16.52 -4.78
C ILE A 9 12.00 -15.77 -6.11
N LEU A 10 12.73 -16.19 -7.14
CA LEU A 10 12.65 -15.59 -8.48
C LEU A 10 11.25 -15.79 -9.11
N TRP A 11 10.63 -16.94 -8.91
CA TRP A 11 9.26 -17.20 -9.40
C TRP A 11 8.23 -16.32 -8.70
N LEU A 12 8.31 -16.14 -7.37
CA LEU A 12 7.45 -15.20 -6.63
C LEU A 12 7.64 -13.75 -7.12
N PHE A 13 8.88 -13.38 -7.44
CA PHE A 13 9.23 -12.05 -7.97
C PHE A 13 8.75 -11.83 -9.41
N LEU A 14 8.82 -12.86 -10.27
CA LEU A 14 8.41 -12.76 -11.67
C LEU A 14 6.89 -12.82 -11.82
N ASN A 15 6.18 -13.61 -11.01
CA ASN A 15 4.73 -13.79 -11.13
C ASN A 15 3.93 -12.57 -10.65
N THR A 16 4.53 -11.73 -9.81
CA THR A 16 3.99 -10.40 -9.47
C THR A 16 4.12 -9.40 -10.62
N HIS A 17 5.12 -9.58 -11.50
CA HIS A 17 5.40 -8.68 -12.62
C HIS A 17 4.61 -9.00 -13.90
N THR A 18 4.30 -10.27 -14.16
CA THR A 18 3.61 -10.74 -15.38
C THR A 18 2.17 -10.23 -15.51
N HIS A 19 1.50 -9.88 -14.41
CA HIS A 19 0.13 -9.33 -14.45
C HIS A 19 0.06 -7.84 -14.82
N ASN A 20 1.15 -7.06 -14.68
CA ASN A 20 1.18 -5.65 -15.11
C ASN A 20 1.51 -5.48 -16.60
N ALA A 21 2.24 -6.42 -17.20
CA ALA A 21 2.63 -6.35 -18.61
C ALA A 21 1.44 -6.48 -19.59
N ARG A 22 0.30 -7.05 -19.15
CA ARG A 22 -0.87 -7.25 -20.02
C ARG A 22 -1.75 -6.00 -20.20
N ALA A 23 -1.48 -4.92 -19.47
CA ALA A 23 -2.24 -3.66 -19.54
C ALA A 23 -1.54 -2.55 -20.35
N GLN A 24 -0.36 -2.81 -20.93
CA GLN A 24 0.41 -1.80 -21.68
C GLN A 24 0.83 -2.20 -23.10
N VAL A 25 0.32 -3.30 -23.65
CA VAL A 25 0.57 -3.65 -25.06
C VAL A 25 -0.45 -2.97 -25.98
N VAL A 26 -0.38 -1.65 -26.06
CA VAL A 26 -0.68 -0.89 -27.29
C VAL A 26 0.36 0.21 -27.39
N SER A 27 1.12 0.20 -28.49
CA SER A 27 2.12 1.17 -28.93
C SER A 27 3.55 0.98 -28.39
N SER A 28 4.34 0.21 -29.13
CA SER A 28 5.60 0.70 -29.73
C SER A 28 6.19 -0.39 -30.63
N ASP A 29 5.92 -0.31 -31.94
CA ASP A 29 6.72 -0.96 -32.97
C ASP A 29 7.81 0.03 -33.39
N SER A 30 9.09 -0.28 -33.13
CA SER A 30 10.22 0.12 -33.98
C SER A 30 11.56 -0.50 -33.50
N THR A 31 12.05 -1.45 -34.31
CA THR A 31 13.43 -1.56 -34.87
C THR A 31 14.69 -1.44 -33.99
N ALA A 32 15.47 -2.53 -33.94
CA ALA A 32 16.94 -2.63 -34.15
C ALA A 32 17.34 -4.09 -33.76
N ASP A 33 17.70 -5.02 -34.64
CA ASP A 33 18.89 -5.16 -35.52
C ASP A 33 20.27 -5.04 -34.83
N HIS A 34 21.03 -6.15 -34.95
CA HIS A 34 22.45 -6.39 -34.74
C HIS A 34 23.07 -6.31 -33.32
N ALA A 35 23.54 -7.48 -32.83
CA ALA A 35 24.98 -7.75 -32.60
C ALA A 35 25.20 -9.22 -32.20
N ASP A 36 25.81 -9.99 -33.09
CA ASP A 36 26.66 -11.13 -32.77
C ASP A 36 27.93 -10.60 -32.10
N GLU A 37 28.46 -11.27 -31.06
CA GLU A 37 29.89 -11.59 -30.92
C GLU A 37 30.19 -12.38 -29.62
N VAL A 38 30.73 -13.59 -29.84
CA VAL A 38 31.99 -14.10 -29.28
C VAL A 38 32.15 -14.19 -27.76
N TYR A 39 32.11 -15.41 -27.23
CA TYR A 39 32.99 -15.81 -26.12
C TYR A 39 33.73 -17.10 -26.46
N GLY A 40 35.05 -16.98 -26.46
CA GLY A 40 35.99 -17.96 -26.97
C GLY A 40 36.33 -19.07 -25.98
N SER A 41 36.73 -20.17 -26.58
CA SER A 41 37.39 -21.33 -26.01
C SER A 41 38.76 -20.99 -25.43
N THR A 42 39.11 -21.59 -24.29
CA THR A 42 40.51 -21.84 -23.90
C THR A 42 40.68 -23.33 -23.60
N GLU A 43 41.23 -24.01 -24.59
CA GLU A 43 42.01 -25.25 -24.48
C GLU A 43 43.38 -24.97 -23.82
N THR A 44 44.09 -26.07 -23.55
CA THR A 44 45.49 -26.26 -23.11
C THR A 44 45.63 -26.55 -21.61
N LEU A 45 46.39 -27.55 -21.14
CA LEU A 45 47.39 -28.43 -21.76
C LEU A 45 47.58 -29.65 -20.84
N LYS A 46 47.63 -30.86 -21.42
CA LYS A 46 48.24 -32.05 -20.81
C LYS A 46 49.76 -31.96 -20.94
N ALA A 47 50.50 -32.30 -19.90
CA ALA A 47 51.76 -33.05 -20.03
C ALA A 47 52.14 -33.70 -18.70
N ASP A 48 52.47 -34.97 -18.81
CA ASP A 48 52.95 -35.90 -17.80
C ASP A 48 54.27 -35.47 -17.13
N GLY A 49 54.52 -35.98 -15.92
CA GLY A 49 55.88 -36.01 -15.38
C GLY A 49 55.99 -36.32 -13.89
N ASP A 50 56.50 -37.52 -13.63
CA ASP A 50 57.27 -37.95 -12.45
C ASP A 50 56.55 -38.40 -11.18
N ALA A 51 56.67 -39.73 -11.00
CA ALA A 51 56.56 -40.46 -9.78
C ALA A 51 57.55 -39.93 -8.73
N HIS A 52 57.02 -39.62 -7.54
CA HIS A 52 57.79 -39.68 -6.32
C HIS A 52 56.98 -40.44 -5.27
N GLU A 53 57.58 -41.53 -4.82
CA GLU A 53 57.16 -42.37 -3.70
C GLU A 53 57.21 -41.61 -2.37
N ASP A 54 56.35 -42.07 -1.46
CA ASP A 54 56.41 -41.98 -0.01
C ASP A 54 56.39 -40.60 0.61
N ASP A 55 55.19 -40.14 0.98
CA ASP A 55 54.98 -39.48 2.27
C ASP A 55 53.60 -39.86 2.82
N HIS A 56 53.61 -40.17 4.10
CA HIS A 56 52.47 -40.61 4.90
C HIS A 56 51.30 -39.64 4.77
N GLU A 57 50.25 -40.06 4.05
CA GLU A 57 48.89 -39.57 4.28
C GLU A 57 48.47 -40.07 5.67
N GLU A 58 48.90 -39.36 6.71
CA GLU A 58 48.10 -39.25 7.92
C GLU A 58 46.78 -38.66 7.44
N GLU A 59 45.80 -39.53 7.17
CA GLU A 59 44.40 -39.20 7.23
C GLU A 59 44.19 -38.60 8.63
N GLU A 60 44.45 -37.29 8.76
CA GLU A 60 43.82 -36.46 9.77
C GLU A 60 42.33 -36.66 9.50
N GLU A 61 41.76 -37.69 10.15
CA GLU A 61 40.39 -37.70 10.62
C GLU A 61 40.26 -36.37 11.37
N HIS A 62 40.00 -35.30 10.61
CA HIS A 62 39.27 -34.15 11.09
C HIS A 62 37.96 -34.76 11.53
N ASP A 63 37.94 -35.23 12.79
CA ASP A 63 36.75 -35.36 13.58
C ASP A 63 36.00 -34.06 13.29
N GLU A 64 34.99 -34.15 12.43
CA GLU A 64 33.98 -33.12 12.29
C GLU A 64 33.39 -33.07 13.70
N GLU A 65 34.02 -32.26 14.57
CA GLU A 65 33.49 -31.86 15.85
C GLU A 65 32.17 -31.22 15.48
N GLU A 66 31.13 -32.05 15.51
CA GLU A 66 29.75 -31.70 15.30
C GLU A 66 29.52 -30.57 16.29
N HIS A 67 29.56 -29.33 15.78
CA HIS A 67 29.45 -28.13 16.59
C HIS A 67 28.15 -28.27 17.37
N ALA A 68 28.28 -28.64 18.65
CA ALA A 68 27.14 -28.88 19.49
C ALA A 68 26.41 -27.56 19.61
N ASP A 69 25.12 -27.55 19.26
CA ASP A 69 24.26 -26.40 19.47
C ASP A 69 24.42 -25.90 20.90
N TRP A 70 24.63 -24.59 21.08
CA TRP A 70 24.84 -24.00 22.41
C TRP A 70 23.61 -24.10 23.33
N TRP A 71 22.46 -24.50 22.79
CA TRP A 71 21.18 -24.59 23.49
C TRP A 71 20.77 -26.06 23.69
N GLU A 72 20.14 -26.39 24.82
CA GLU A 72 19.60 -27.73 25.06
C GLU A 72 18.14 -27.83 24.60
N GLN A 73 17.38 -26.74 24.75
CA GLN A 73 15.95 -26.69 24.46
C GLN A 73 15.62 -25.54 23.50
N THR A 74 14.72 -25.79 22.54
CA THR A 74 14.34 -24.85 21.47
C THR A 74 13.85 -23.50 21.99
N TYR A 75 13.15 -23.47 23.14
CA TYR A 75 12.69 -22.21 23.72
C TYR A 75 13.83 -21.34 24.27
N GLU A 76 15.01 -21.91 24.53
CA GLU A 76 16.19 -21.17 24.99
C GLU A 76 16.74 -20.28 23.88
N ARG A 77 16.89 -20.88 22.70
CA ARG A 77 17.15 -20.16 21.46
C ARG A 77 16.07 -19.13 21.17
N ASP A 78 14.78 -19.49 21.23
CA ASP A 78 13.66 -18.56 20.95
C ASP A 78 13.65 -17.33 21.86
N PHE A 79 14.01 -17.52 23.14
CA PHE A 79 14.12 -16.44 24.10
C PHE A 79 15.25 -15.48 23.72
N THR A 80 16.43 -16.02 23.43
CA THR A 80 17.62 -15.24 23.05
C THR A 80 17.38 -14.51 21.72
N GLU A 81 16.81 -15.19 20.73
CA GLU A 81 16.38 -14.61 19.45
C GLU A 81 15.43 -13.43 19.68
N SER A 82 14.42 -13.61 20.55
CA SER A 82 13.44 -12.56 20.86
C SER A 82 14.07 -11.36 21.57
N LEU A 83 15.04 -11.60 22.47
CA LEU A 83 15.76 -10.53 23.15
C LEU A 83 16.64 -9.75 22.18
N MET A 84 17.38 -10.46 21.32
CA MET A 84 18.21 -9.89 20.27
C MET A 84 17.36 -9.06 19.30
N LEU A 85 16.20 -9.59 18.88
CA LEU A 85 15.23 -8.89 18.05
C LEU A 85 14.78 -7.56 18.69
N ILE A 86 14.45 -7.57 19.98
CA ILE A 86 14.08 -6.35 20.72
C ILE A 86 15.21 -5.32 20.69
N VAL A 87 16.45 -5.74 20.95
CA VAL A 87 17.63 -4.86 20.92
C VAL A 87 17.86 -4.28 19.52
N LEU A 88 17.79 -5.11 18.48
CA LEU A 88 17.93 -4.67 17.09
C LEU A 88 16.82 -3.70 16.69
N LEU A 89 15.57 -3.95 17.07
CA LEU A 89 14.45 -3.04 16.80
C LEU A 89 14.60 -1.69 17.51
N VAL A 90 15.10 -1.67 18.74
CA VAL A 90 15.41 -0.41 19.46
C VAL A 90 16.52 0.36 18.72
N ASN A 91 17.53 -0.33 18.19
CA ASN A 91 18.57 0.30 17.37
C ASN A 91 18.03 0.88 16.05
N VAL A 92 17.13 0.17 15.36
CA VAL A 92 16.44 0.69 14.16
C VAL A 92 15.67 1.97 14.49
N LEU A 93 14.89 1.97 15.56
CA LEU A 93 14.12 3.15 15.98
C LEU A 93 15.01 4.34 16.33
N ALA A 94 16.14 4.09 16.99
CA ALA A 94 17.11 5.14 17.29
C ALA A 94 17.71 5.72 16.00
N PHE A 95 18.08 4.87 15.04
CA PHE A 95 18.58 5.30 13.74
C PHE A 95 17.53 6.09 12.96
N ASP A 96 16.30 5.60 12.86
CA ASP A 96 15.20 6.27 12.16
C ASP A 96 14.92 7.66 12.74
N LEU A 97 14.91 7.79 14.07
CA LEU A 97 14.79 9.09 14.74
C LEU A 97 15.92 10.06 14.36
N VAL A 98 17.16 9.57 14.29
CA VAL A 98 18.31 10.39 13.88
C VAL A 98 18.22 10.75 12.40
N HIS A 99 17.94 9.78 11.54
CA HIS A 99 17.79 9.97 10.10
C HIS A 99 16.70 11.00 9.80
N HIS A 100 15.53 10.89 10.42
CA HIS A 100 14.43 11.84 10.25
C HIS A 100 14.80 13.26 10.70
N ARG A 101 15.57 13.41 11.78
CA ARG A 101 16.10 14.72 12.22
C ARG A 101 17.12 15.29 11.23
N LEU A 102 17.96 14.44 10.63
CA LEU A 102 18.94 14.84 9.62
C LEU A 102 18.24 15.27 8.32
N GLU A 103 17.22 14.52 7.90
CA GLU A 103 16.39 14.85 6.73
C GLU A 103 15.69 16.20 6.92
N HIS A 104 15.03 16.42 8.07
CA HIS A 104 14.45 17.72 8.39
C HIS A 104 15.48 18.85 8.48
N SER A 105 16.71 18.57 8.93
CA SER A 105 17.78 19.56 8.94
C SER A 105 18.26 19.87 7.51
N GLY A 106 18.27 18.87 6.63
CA GLY A 106 18.56 18.99 5.20
C GLY A 106 17.50 19.79 4.45
N ASP A 107 16.22 19.58 4.74
CA ASP A 107 15.11 20.35 4.14
C ASP A 107 15.13 21.82 4.53
N ASN A 108 15.63 22.12 5.74
CA ASN A 108 15.83 23.49 6.21
C ASN A 108 17.17 24.09 5.74
N SER A 109 18.06 23.28 5.15
CA SER A 109 19.33 23.77 4.62
C SER A 109 19.08 24.61 3.36
N TYR A 110 19.94 25.62 3.14
CA TYR A 110 19.76 26.56 2.04
C TYR A 110 19.81 25.84 0.69
N ARG A 111 18.68 25.83 -0.03
CA ARG A 111 18.61 25.37 -1.41
C ARG A 111 18.89 26.56 -2.34
N TYR A 112 19.88 26.43 -3.22
CA TYR A 112 20.10 27.44 -4.28
C TYR A 112 18.80 27.62 -5.09
N GLY A 113 18.30 28.86 -5.15
CA GLY A 113 17.00 29.18 -5.73
C GLY A 113 15.88 29.35 -4.70
N ASP A 114 16.09 29.14 -3.39
CA ASP A 114 15.05 29.33 -2.38
C ASP A 114 14.55 30.77 -2.26
N TYR A 115 15.42 31.75 -2.47
CA TYR A 115 14.99 33.15 -2.52
C TYR A 115 14.13 33.43 -3.77
N GLN A 116 14.40 32.72 -4.87
CA GLN A 116 13.65 32.86 -6.12
C GLN A 116 12.33 32.10 -6.05
N SER A 117 12.32 30.88 -5.48
CA SER A 117 11.09 30.13 -5.19
C SER A 117 10.24 30.86 -4.15
N LYS A 118 10.83 31.50 -3.14
CA LYS A 118 10.10 32.32 -2.16
C LYS A 118 9.55 33.60 -2.80
N ALA A 119 10.33 34.27 -3.66
CA ALA A 119 9.87 35.44 -4.41
C ALA A 119 8.75 35.10 -5.40
N ASP A 120 8.88 33.99 -6.13
CA ASP A 120 7.85 33.48 -7.03
C ASP A 120 6.65 32.94 -6.25
N SER A 121 6.84 32.35 -5.06
CA SER A 121 5.74 31.90 -4.18
C SER A 121 4.93 33.04 -3.56
N HIS A 122 5.42 34.28 -3.61
CA HIS A 122 4.64 35.45 -3.21
C HIS A 122 3.76 36.01 -4.33
N GLY A 123 3.97 35.62 -5.59
CA GLY A 123 3.16 36.06 -6.75
C GLY A 123 2.43 34.95 -7.50
N PHE A 124 2.94 33.73 -7.45
CA PHE A 124 2.44 32.50 -8.07
C PHE A 124 2.76 31.32 -7.14
N LYS A 125 2.31 31.40 -5.87
CA LYS A 125 1.94 30.16 -5.18
C LYS A 125 0.86 29.56 -6.07
N ASP A 126 1.21 28.50 -6.79
CA ASP A 126 0.29 27.74 -7.64
C ASP A 126 -1.08 27.75 -6.99
N TYR A 127 -1.98 28.58 -7.53
CA TYR A 127 -3.36 28.69 -7.07
C TYR A 127 -4.16 27.46 -7.55
N HIS A 128 -3.52 26.32 -7.78
CA HIS A 128 -4.18 25.03 -7.71
C HIS A 128 -4.07 24.66 -6.24
N GLY A 129 -5.16 24.73 -5.48
CA GLY A 129 -5.06 24.53 -4.04
C GLY A 129 -4.36 23.20 -3.72
N ASN A 130 -3.66 23.23 -2.59
CA ASN A 130 -2.44 22.48 -2.28
C ASN A 130 -2.55 20.94 -2.21
N VAL A 131 -3.54 20.31 -2.83
CA VAL A 131 -3.67 18.86 -2.85
C VAL A 131 -2.80 18.30 -3.96
N ARG A 132 -1.51 18.10 -3.66
CA ARG A 132 -0.61 17.37 -4.55
C ARG A 132 -0.95 15.89 -4.48
N HIS A 133 -1.36 15.32 -5.62
CA HIS A 133 -1.44 13.87 -5.77
C HIS A 133 -0.08 13.23 -5.52
N ALA A 134 -0.05 12.27 -4.61
CA ALA A 134 1.16 11.51 -4.32
C ALA A 134 1.36 10.43 -5.39
N GLN A 135 2.59 10.32 -5.90
CA GLN A 135 2.96 9.21 -6.76
C GLN A 135 3.19 7.98 -5.88
N LEU A 136 2.13 7.23 -5.54
CA LEU A 136 2.19 6.12 -4.57
C LEU A 136 3.33 5.12 -4.79
N TRP A 137 3.67 4.82 -6.05
CA TRP A 137 4.83 3.96 -6.37
C TRP A 137 6.18 4.59 -6.03
N ARG A 138 6.33 5.89 -6.25
CA ARG A 138 7.53 6.63 -5.88
C ARG A 138 7.70 6.66 -4.37
N GLU A 139 6.62 6.93 -3.65
CA GLU A 139 6.61 6.93 -2.18
C GLU A 139 6.93 5.54 -1.63
N LEU A 140 6.36 4.47 -2.20
CA LEU A 140 6.71 3.10 -1.83
C LEU A 140 8.19 2.78 -2.03
N VAL A 141 8.77 3.13 -3.19
CA VAL A 141 10.20 2.87 -3.46
C VAL A 141 11.10 3.69 -2.55
N HIS A 142 10.74 4.95 -2.29
CA HIS A 142 11.47 5.81 -1.38
C HIS A 142 11.48 5.24 0.04
N ARG A 143 10.31 4.81 0.55
CA ARG A 143 10.19 4.20 1.88
C ARG A 143 10.89 2.84 1.97
N LEU A 144 10.76 1.99 0.95
CA LEU A 144 11.52 0.75 0.85
C LEU A 144 13.04 0.99 0.97
N GLY A 145 13.55 2.01 0.28
CA GLY A 145 14.96 2.40 0.35
C GLY A 145 15.39 2.88 1.75
N ALA A 146 14.55 3.68 2.41
CA ALA A 146 14.83 4.15 3.78
C ALA A 146 14.87 3.00 4.79
N GLU A 147 13.92 2.05 4.71
CA GLU A 147 13.90 0.88 5.60
C GLU A 147 15.04 -0.10 5.32
N PHE A 148 15.45 -0.29 4.06
CA PHE A 148 16.62 -1.11 3.77
C PHE A 148 17.93 -0.46 4.21
N MET A 149 17.99 0.87 4.23
CA MET A 149 19.12 1.59 4.83
C MET A 149 19.16 1.39 6.35
N SER A 150 18.02 1.35 7.05
CA SER A 150 17.99 1.07 8.49
C SER A 150 18.43 -0.36 8.81
N LEU A 151 18.09 -1.34 7.97
CA LEU A 151 18.64 -2.70 8.07
C LEU A 151 20.13 -2.76 7.72
N GLY A 152 20.61 -1.96 6.77
CA GLY A 152 22.04 -1.81 6.49
C GLY A 152 22.81 -1.22 7.67
N TRP A 153 22.19 -0.27 8.40
CA TRP A 153 22.72 0.24 9.66
C TRP A 153 22.84 -0.85 10.73
N LEU A 154 21.85 -1.74 10.87
CA LEU A 154 21.96 -2.86 11.79
C LEU A 154 23.13 -3.80 11.47
N ALA A 155 23.30 -4.16 10.20
CA ALA A 155 24.43 -4.99 9.78
C ALA A 155 25.77 -4.33 10.14
N PHE A 156 25.86 -3.01 9.95
CA PHE A 156 27.04 -2.24 10.35
C PHE A 156 27.26 -2.23 11.88
N VAL A 157 26.19 -2.13 12.68
CA VAL A 157 26.29 -2.20 14.15
C VAL A 157 26.77 -3.59 14.60
N ILE A 158 26.22 -4.67 14.06
CA ILE A 158 26.65 -6.04 14.35
C ILE A 158 28.14 -6.21 14.01
N PHE A 159 28.54 -5.76 12.82
CA PHE A 159 29.93 -5.78 12.39
C PHE A 159 30.87 -5.01 13.33
N ILE A 160 30.49 -3.80 13.75
CA ILE A 160 31.29 -3.02 14.72
C ILE A 160 31.38 -3.73 16.07
N LEU A 161 30.25 -4.25 16.59
CA LEU A 161 30.22 -4.93 17.88
C LEU A 161 31.14 -6.14 17.88
N HIS A 162 31.16 -6.92 16.79
CA HIS A 162 32.10 -8.01 16.63
C HIS A 162 33.55 -7.52 16.63
N HIS A 163 33.91 -6.54 15.80
CA HIS A 163 35.29 -6.04 15.73
C HIS A 163 35.75 -5.27 16.99
N ALA A 164 34.82 -4.82 17.82
CA ALA A 164 35.11 -4.11 19.07
C ALA A 164 35.10 -5.03 20.31
N HIS A 165 35.08 -6.36 20.13
CA HIS A 165 34.95 -7.33 21.23
C HIS A 165 33.68 -7.11 22.08
N GLY A 166 32.63 -6.54 21.49
CA GLY A 166 31.36 -6.26 22.15
C GLY A 166 30.57 -7.53 22.45
N PHE A 167 30.67 -8.56 21.61
CA PHE A 167 30.05 -9.86 21.83
C PHE A 167 30.84 -10.72 22.83
N GLU A 168 32.18 -10.64 22.83
CA GLU A 168 33.03 -11.21 23.90
C GLU A 168 32.64 -10.62 25.26
N TRP A 169 32.48 -9.29 25.33
CA TRP A 169 31.98 -8.63 26.54
C TRP A 169 30.59 -9.13 26.96
N LEU A 170 29.69 -9.39 26.01
CA LEU A 170 28.34 -9.88 26.29
C LEU A 170 28.38 -11.31 26.85
N ALA A 171 29.18 -12.19 26.26
CA ALA A 171 29.40 -13.56 26.74
C ALA A 171 29.93 -13.58 28.18
N ASP A 172 30.89 -12.71 28.49
CA ASP A 172 31.49 -12.62 29.83
C ASP A 172 30.52 -12.10 30.90
N HIS A 173 29.56 -11.25 30.53
CA HIS A 173 28.71 -10.53 31.49
C HIS A 173 27.28 -11.10 31.61
N VAL A 174 26.79 -11.78 30.57
CA VAL A 174 25.44 -12.33 30.54
C VAL A 174 25.51 -13.82 30.87
N THR A 175 25.58 -14.12 32.16
CA THR A 175 25.50 -15.49 32.67
C THR A 175 24.20 -15.69 33.45
N SER A 176 23.60 -16.87 33.33
CA SER A 176 22.37 -17.23 34.04
C SER A 176 22.49 -18.67 34.54
N GLU A 177 22.29 -18.89 35.85
CA GLU A 177 22.30 -20.25 36.43
C GLU A 177 21.07 -21.06 36.00
N ASP A 178 19.96 -20.39 35.68
CA ASP A 178 18.66 -21.02 35.39
C ASP A 178 18.34 -21.09 33.89
N PHE A 179 19.27 -20.74 33.00
CA PHE A 179 19.01 -20.68 31.56
C PHE A 179 20.30 -20.77 30.77
N VAL A 180 20.33 -21.65 29.77
CA VAL A 180 21.45 -21.72 28.84
C VAL A 180 21.37 -20.52 27.91
N ILE A 181 22.45 -19.75 27.86
CA ILE A 181 22.64 -18.53 27.07
C ILE A 181 23.91 -18.77 26.23
N PRO A 182 24.06 -18.17 25.03
CA PRO A 182 25.26 -18.33 24.23
C PRO A 182 26.53 -18.08 25.07
N GLU A 183 27.41 -19.08 25.13
CA GLU A 183 28.60 -19.05 25.99
C GLU A 183 29.79 -18.37 25.31
N THR A 184 29.86 -18.45 23.97
CA THR A 184 31.00 -17.93 23.21
C THR A 184 30.66 -16.65 22.46
N GLU A 185 31.69 -15.88 22.08
CA GLU A 185 31.53 -14.72 21.20
C GLU A 185 30.88 -15.14 19.86
N GLU A 186 31.32 -16.27 19.31
CA GLU A 186 30.87 -16.77 17.99
C GLU A 186 29.37 -17.06 17.99
N ASP A 187 28.86 -17.71 19.04
CA ASP A 187 27.42 -18.01 19.19
C ASP A 187 26.56 -16.73 19.22
N TRP A 188 27.01 -15.69 19.93
CA TRP A 188 26.30 -14.40 19.99
C TRP A 188 26.31 -13.67 18.65
N VAL A 189 27.43 -13.70 17.93
CA VAL A 189 27.55 -13.10 16.58
C VAL A 189 26.62 -13.83 15.62
N GLU A 190 26.67 -15.17 15.60
CA GLU A 190 25.83 -15.99 14.72
C GLU A 190 24.34 -15.72 14.97
N GLU A 191 23.90 -15.71 16.23
CA GLU A 191 22.51 -15.44 16.59
C GLU A 191 22.08 -14.01 16.19
N ALA A 192 22.95 -13.01 16.37
CA ALA A 192 22.67 -11.64 15.94
C ALA A 192 22.53 -11.51 14.42
N GLU A 193 23.44 -12.13 13.66
CA GLU A 193 23.38 -12.17 12.20
C GLU A 193 22.15 -12.94 11.71
N PHE A 194 21.80 -14.04 12.37
CA PHE A 194 20.63 -14.83 12.07
C PHE A 194 19.33 -14.04 12.24
N VAL A 195 19.14 -13.38 13.39
CA VAL A 195 17.97 -12.52 13.66
C VAL A 195 17.91 -11.35 12.67
N HIS A 196 19.05 -10.74 12.33
CA HIS A 196 19.13 -9.67 11.34
C HIS A 196 18.67 -10.15 9.95
N MET A 197 19.11 -11.33 9.50
CA MET A 197 18.70 -11.91 8.24
C MET A 197 17.21 -12.27 8.22
N GLN A 198 16.67 -12.76 9.33
CA GLN A 198 15.23 -12.98 9.48
C GLN A 198 14.44 -11.67 9.37
N LEU A 199 14.88 -10.59 10.03
CA LEU A 199 14.29 -9.27 9.91
C LEU A 199 14.32 -8.77 8.46
N PHE A 200 15.45 -8.95 7.77
CA PHE A 200 15.61 -8.54 6.37
C PHE A 200 14.63 -9.25 5.43
N VAL A 201 14.56 -10.58 5.51
CA VAL A 201 13.63 -11.36 4.69
C VAL A 201 12.16 -11.07 5.08
N GLY A 202 11.88 -10.85 6.36
CA GLY A 202 10.56 -10.44 6.85
C GLY A 202 10.13 -9.09 6.28
N MET A 203 11.01 -8.10 6.28
CA MET A 203 10.75 -6.78 5.68
C MET A 203 10.54 -6.86 4.17
N LEU A 204 11.31 -7.69 3.46
CA LEU A 204 11.11 -7.92 2.03
C LEU A 204 9.71 -8.48 1.75
N LEU A 205 9.28 -9.49 2.51
CA LEU A 205 7.94 -10.09 2.39
C LEU A 205 6.83 -9.07 2.70
N TYR A 206 7.02 -8.22 3.71
CA TYR A 206 6.07 -7.16 4.05
C TYR A 206 5.91 -6.16 2.90
N PHE A 207 7.00 -5.71 2.30
CA PHE A 207 6.93 -4.76 1.18
C PHE A 207 6.34 -5.36 -0.09
N LEU A 208 6.50 -6.67 -0.33
CA LEU A 208 5.78 -7.36 -1.40
C LEU A 208 4.26 -7.29 -1.23
N LEU A 209 3.77 -7.36 0.02
CA LEU A 209 2.34 -7.15 0.32
C LEU A 209 1.93 -5.69 0.13
N MET A 210 2.79 -4.73 0.50
CA MET A 210 2.53 -3.29 0.25
C MET A 210 2.52 -2.94 -1.24
N CYS A 211 3.33 -3.60 -2.07
CA CYS A 211 3.24 -3.50 -3.54
C CYS A 211 1.84 -3.89 -4.05
N ALA A 212 1.21 -4.93 -3.48
CA ALA A 212 -0.14 -5.35 -3.85
C ALA A 212 -1.18 -4.29 -3.46
N LEU A 213 -1.06 -3.69 -2.27
CA LEU A 213 -1.91 -2.59 -1.80
C LEU A 213 -1.79 -1.35 -2.70
N VAL A 214 -0.57 -0.90 -2.99
CA VAL A 214 -0.31 0.28 -3.84
C VAL A 214 -0.81 0.04 -5.26
N SER A 215 -0.56 -1.14 -5.83
CA SER A 215 -1.07 -1.52 -7.16
C SER A 215 -2.60 -1.47 -7.23
N GLY A 216 -3.28 -2.03 -6.22
CA GLY A 216 -4.73 -2.00 -6.09
C GLY A 216 -5.29 -0.59 -5.96
N SER A 217 -4.63 0.24 -5.14
CA SER A 217 -5.04 1.63 -4.89
C SER A 217 -4.94 2.48 -6.15
N VAL A 218 -3.84 2.37 -6.89
CA VAL A 218 -3.66 3.08 -8.18
C VAL A 218 -4.72 2.64 -9.21
N ALA A 219 -5.05 1.35 -9.27
CA ALA A 219 -6.10 0.84 -10.14
C ALA A 219 -7.48 1.42 -9.77
N GLN A 220 -7.77 1.51 -8.47
CA GLN A 220 -9.03 2.06 -7.96
C GLN A 220 -9.16 3.57 -8.23
N ILE A 221 -8.08 4.35 -8.04
CA ILE A 221 -8.01 5.79 -8.36
C ILE A 221 -8.34 6.01 -9.85
N ARG A 222 -7.65 5.29 -10.74
CA ARG A 222 -7.90 5.36 -12.20
C ARG A 222 -9.33 5.02 -12.57
N GLN A 223 -9.93 4.05 -11.88
CA GLN A 223 -11.33 3.68 -12.10
C GLN A 223 -12.28 4.83 -11.72
N TRP A 224 -12.11 5.44 -10.54
CA TRP A 224 -12.94 6.56 -10.12
C TRP A 224 -12.80 7.78 -11.03
N GLU A 225 -11.59 8.09 -11.48
CA GLU A 225 -11.33 9.17 -12.43
C GLU A 225 -12.03 8.91 -13.77
N GLY A 226 -11.93 7.68 -14.29
CA GLY A 226 -12.62 7.26 -15.50
C GLY A 226 -14.15 7.39 -15.40
N LEU A 227 -14.73 7.00 -14.26
CA LEU A 227 -16.17 7.14 -13.98
C LEU A 227 -16.58 8.62 -13.88
N CYS A 228 -15.74 9.48 -13.29
CA CYS A 228 -15.99 10.92 -13.23
C CYS A 228 -15.98 11.57 -14.61
N LEU A 229 -15.01 11.20 -15.47
CA LEU A 229 -14.93 11.67 -16.85
C LEU A 229 -16.16 11.23 -17.66
N GLN A 230 -16.55 9.95 -17.56
CA GLN A 230 -17.77 9.44 -18.21
C GLN A 230 -19.01 10.23 -17.78
N ARG A 231 -19.16 10.50 -16.49
CA ARG A 231 -20.25 11.34 -15.97
C ARG A 231 -20.23 12.75 -16.58
N ARG A 232 -19.06 13.39 -16.65
CA ARG A 232 -18.92 14.75 -17.23
C ARG A 232 -19.32 14.78 -18.70
N THR A 233 -18.93 13.76 -19.47
CA THR A 233 -19.33 13.64 -20.88
C THR A 233 -20.86 13.54 -21.02
N LEU A 234 -21.50 12.68 -20.22
CA LEU A 234 -22.95 12.51 -20.24
C LEU A 234 -23.71 13.78 -19.85
N VAL A 235 -23.22 14.52 -18.85
CA VAL A 235 -23.84 15.79 -18.41
C VAL A 235 -23.61 16.91 -19.43
N GLY A 236 -22.42 16.94 -20.05
CA GLY A 236 -22.03 17.99 -20.99
C GLY A 236 -22.72 17.89 -22.35
N GLU A 237 -23.04 16.67 -22.81
CA GLU A 237 -23.61 16.50 -24.15
C GLU A 237 -25.06 16.98 -24.28
N GLN A 238 -25.77 17.32 -23.19
CA GLN A 238 -27.21 17.67 -23.21
C GLN A 238 -28.05 16.71 -24.08
N MET A 239 -27.52 15.53 -24.39
CA MET A 239 -28.20 14.55 -25.19
C MET A 239 -29.36 14.11 -24.31
N ILE A 240 -30.56 14.41 -24.79
CA ILE A 240 -31.79 13.77 -24.35
C ILE A 240 -31.41 12.29 -24.20
N PRO A 241 -31.38 11.76 -22.97
CA PRO A 241 -30.90 10.41 -22.73
C PRO A 241 -31.75 9.52 -23.63
N ASP A 242 -31.12 8.95 -24.65
CA ASP A 242 -31.72 7.84 -25.35
C ASP A 242 -31.80 6.76 -24.28
N ASP A 243 -33.01 6.45 -23.82
CA ASP A 243 -33.32 5.65 -22.63
C ASP A 243 -32.65 4.24 -22.68
N ASP A 244 -32.12 3.88 -23.84
CA ASP A 244 -31.50 2.60 -24.14
C ASP A 244 -29.96 2.58 -24.05
N ALA A 245 -29.27 3.71 -23.80
CA ALA A 245 -27.82 3.67 -23.62
C ALA A 245 -27.47 2.95 -22.30
N PRO A 246 -26.87 1.75 -22.33
CA PRO A 246 -26.64 0.98 -21.12
C PRO A 246 -25.54 1.68 -20.29
N SER A 247 -25.96 2.52 -19.34
CA SER A 247 -25.05 3.04 -18.32
C SER A 247 -24.42 1.84 -17.62
N SER A 248 -23.08 1.79 -17.58
CA SER A 248 -22.39 0.74 -16.85
C SER A 248 -22.87 0.72 -15.39
N ALA A 249 -23.06 -0.47 -14.82
CA ALA A 249 -23.47 -0.62 -13.41
C ALA A 249 -22.51 0.12 -12.45
N ALA A 250 -21.21 0.16 -12.78
CA ALA A 250 -20.21 0.90 -12.03
C ALA A 250 -20.44 2.42 -12.02
N LEU A 251 -20.89 3.00 -13.13
CA LEU A 251 -21.24 4.42 -13.20
C LEU A 251 -22.50 4.74 -12.38
N GLN A 252 -23.49 3.85 -12.42
CA GLN A 252 -24.69 3.98 -11.58
C GLN A 252 -24.34 3.93 -10.09
N ASP A 253 -23.52 2.96 -9.68
CA ASP A 253 -23.03 2.83 -8.30
C ASP A 253 -22.26 4.08 -7.86
N PHE A 254 -21.35 4.59 -8.70
CA PHE A 254 -20.59 5.81 -8.42
C PHE A 254 -21.50 7.04 -8.27
N CYS A 255 -22.47 7.22 -9.16
CA CYS A 255 -23.46 8.29 -9.05
C CYS A 255 -24.30 8.17 -7.77
N ALA A 256 -24.66 6.94 -7.40
CA ALA A 256 -25.41 6.67 -6.18
C ALA A 256 -24.58 6.97 -4.92
N TRP A 257 -23.28 6.63 -4.90
CA TRP A 257 -22.35 6.97 -3.81
C TRP A 257 -22.22 8.48 -3.65
N ARG A 258 -22.05 9.19 -4.78
CA ARG A 258 -21.94 10.64 -4.78
C ARG A 258 -23.21 11.31 -4.24
N ARG A 259 -24.39 10.84 -4.67
CA ARG A 259 -25.67 11.35 -4.17
C ARG A 259 -25.82 11.11 -2.66
N TYR A 260 -25.50 9.89 -2.22
CA TYR A 260 -25.47 9.56 -0.79
C TYR A 260 -24.55 10.49 -0.01
N PHE A 261 -23.34 10.73 -0.51
CA PHE A 261 -22.39 11.66 0.12
C PHE A 261 -22.98 13.07 0.24
N LEU A 262 -23.51 13.62 -0.85
CA LEU A 262 -24.08 14.97 -0.88
C LEU A 262 -25.25 15.13 0.09
N GLU A 263 -26.18 14.18 0.11
CA GLU A 263 -27.30 14.20 1.05
C GLU A 263 -26.82 14.11 2.50
N ARG A 264 -25.80 13.30 2.79
CA ARG A 264 -25.24 13.23 4.14
C ARG A 264 -24.55 14.52 4.56
N VAL A 265 -23.85 15.19 3.64
CA VAL A 265 -23.27 16.52 3.87
C VAL A 265 -24.38 17.54 4.15
N GLN A 266 -25.55 17.45 3.50
CA GLN A 266 -26.68 18.32 3.83
C GLN A 266 -27.22 18.10 5.24
N HIS A 267 -27.18 16.86 5.74
CA HIS A 267 -27.55 16.57 7.13
C HIS A 267 -26.57 17.20 8.15
N TRP A 268 -25.43 17.76 7.73
CA TRP A 268 -24.62 18.58 8.62
C TRP A 268 -25.34 19.86 9.06
N LYS A 269 -26.34 20.36 8.32
CA LYS A 269 -27.17 21.49 8.74
C LYS A 269 -27.75 21.28 10.14
N THR A 270 -28.19 20.05 10.44
CA THR A 270 -28.78 19.70 11.74
C THR A 270 -27.75 19.11 12.69
N ASN A 271 -26.86 18.24 12.20
CA ASN A 271 -25.95 17.48 13.06
C ASN A 271 -24.62 18.17 13.38
N ARG A 272 -24.16 19.07 12.51
CA ARG A 272 -22.87 19.77 12.61
C ARG A 272 -23.00 21.22 12.06
N PRO A 273 -23.87 22.07 12.65
CA PRO A 273 -24.24 23.37 12.06
C PRO A 273 -23.03 24.27 11.79
N LYS A 274 -22.01 24.26 12.66
CA LYS A 274 -20.78 25.05 12.47
C LYS A 274 -20.01 24.68 11.21
N LEU A 275 -19.83 23.39 10.92
CA LEU A 275 -19.16 22.93 9.69
C LEU A 275 -20.01 23.25 8.45
N PHE A 276 -21.33 23.19 8.60
CA PHE A 276 -22.26 23.53 7.52
C PHE A 276 -22.26 25.04 7.22
N GLU A 277 -22.17 25.90 8.25
CA GLU A 277 -21.98 27.34 8.10
C GLU A 277 -20.65 27.65 7.39
N GLU A 278 -19.56 26.97 7.77
CA GLU A 278 -18.27 27.08 7.09
C GLU A 278 -18.34 26.64 5.62
N LEU A 279 -19.07 25.56 5.33
CA LEU A 279 -19.34 25.10 3.98
C LEU A 279 -20.15 26.11 3.16
N ALA A 280 -21.22 26.66 3.73
CA ALA A 280 -22.03 27.68 3.09
C ALA A 280 -21.21 28.95 2.80
N ALA A 281 -20.37 29.37 3.77
CA ALA A 281 -19.46 30.49 3.63
C ALA A 281 -18.43 30.27 2.51
N HIS A 282 -17.79 29.09 2.46
CA HIS A 282 -16.86 28.73 1.38
C HIS A 282 -17.53 28.78 0.01
N LEU A 283 -18.78 28.35 -0.09
CA LEU A 283 -19.51 28.36 -1.36
C LEU A 283 -20.08 29.74 -1.72
N GLY A 284 -19.98 30.73 -0.82
CA GLY A 284 -20.53 32.08 -1.00
C GLY A 284 -22.05 32.13 -0.95
N MET A 285 -22.68 31.24 -0.18
CA MET A 285 -24.14 31.14 -0.07
C MET A 285 -24.62 31.30 1.37
N SER A 286 -25.88 31.71 1.53
CA SER A 286 -26.56 31.65 2.82
C SER A 286 -26.80 30.18 3.24
N PRO A 287 -26.61 29.80 4.53
CA PRO A 287 -26.89 28.46 5.04
C PRO A 287 -28.37 28.04 4.89
N ASP A 288 -29.26 28.99 4.62
CA ASP A 288 -30.69 28.75 4.37
C ASP A 288 -31.07 28.69 2.89
N SER A 289 -30.09 28.76 1.98
CA SER A 289 -30.37 28.68 0.56
C SER A 289 -30.63 27.23 0.10
N ASP A 290 -31.76 27.02 -0.58
CA ASP A 290 -32.09 25.74 -1.24
C ASP A 290 -31.11 25.39 -2.38
N GLY A 291 -30.35 26.40 -2.85
CA GLY A 291 -29.34 26.26 -3.90
C GLY A 291 -28.08 25.49 -3.49
N LEU A 292 -27.87 25.26 -2.18
CA LEU A 292 -26.65 24.63 -1.67
C LEU A 292 -26.38 23.25 -2.29
N HIS A 293 -27.43 22.44 -2.45
CA HIS A 293 -27.30 21.12 -3.08
C HIS A 293 -26.72 21.19 -4.48
N ARG A 294 -27.27 22.09 -5.30
CA ARG A 294 -26.88 22.23 -6.71
C ARG A 294 -25.48 22.80 -6.84
N ALA A 295 -25.12 23.74 -5.97
CA ALA A 295 -23.77 24.30 -5.96
C ALA A 295 -22.73 23.27 -5.51
N LEU A 296 -23.02 22.44 -4.50
CA LEU A 296 -22.18 21.31 -4.11
C LEU A 296 -22.06 20.29 -5.25
N ASP A 297 -23.18 19.92 -5.89
CA ASP A 297 -23.19 18.99 -7.01
C ASP A 297 -22.40 19.51 -8.22
N ALA A 298 -22.39 20.83 -8.44
CA ALA A 298 -21.63 21.46 -9.51
C ALA A 298 -20.13 21.58 -9.19
N ARG A 299 -19.77 21.92 -7.94
CA ARG A 299 -18.39 22.25 -7.56
C ARG A 299 -17.57 21.07 -7.04
N LEU A 300 -18.21 20.08 -6.40
CA LEU A 300 -17.50 18.96 -5.79
C LEU A 300 -17.03 17.95 -6.85
N ASP A 301 -15.71 17.85 -7.03
CA ASP A 301 -15.08 16.74 -7.70
C ASP A 301 -14.97 15.53 -6.75
N PHE A 302 -16.02 14.72 -6.74
CA PHE A 302 -16.13 13.58 -5.83
C PHE A 302 -15.05 12.51 -6.07
N SER A 303 -14.61 12.31 -7.32
CA SER A 303 -13.52 11.37 -7.60
C SER A 303 -12.22 11.88 -7.02
N HIS A 304 -11.91 13.16 -7.19
CA HIS A 304 -10.71 13.76 -6.62
C HIS A 304 -10.71 13.63 -5.08
N TYR A 305 -11.84 13.88 -4.44
CA TYR A 305 -12.02 13.65 -3.00
C TYR A 305 -11.72 12.20 -2.58
N LEU A 306 -12.27 11.20 -3.27
CA LEU A 306 -12.01 9.80 -2.95
C LEU A 306 -10.54 9.41 -3.16
N SER A 307 -9.94 9.85 -4.27
CA SER A 307 -8.56 9.53 -4.61
C SER A 307 -7.57 10.07 -3.58
N VAL A 308 -7.74 11.32 -3.15
CA VAL A 308 -6.81 11.95 -2.19
C VAL A 308 -6.89 11.28 -0.82
N ASN A 309 -8.09 10.97 -0.32
CA ASN A 309 -8.22 10.26 0.95
C ASN A 309 -7.64 8.84 0.87
N LEU A 310 -7.83 8.15 -0.26
CA LEU A 310 -7.19 6.85 -0.50
C LEU A 310 -5.66 6.98 -0.54
N GLU A 311 -5.12 8.01 -1.19
CA GLU A 311 -3.68 8.24 -1.23
C GLU A 311 -3.11 8.46 0.17
N VAL A 312 -3.69 9.36 0.97
CA VAL A 312 -3.26 9.62 2.36
C VAL A 312 -3.27 8.34 3.18
N ALA A 313 -4.35 7.56 3.11
CA ALA A 313 -4.46 6.32 3.87
C ALA A 313 -3.46 5.24 3.42
N VAL A 314 -3.14 5.18 2.12
CA VAL A 314 -2.13 4.24 1.59
C VAL A 314 -0.72 4.69 1.96
N LEU A 315 -0.42 5.99 1.94
CA LEU A 315 0.86 6.52 2.41
C LEU A 315 1.07 6.17 3.87
N GLU A 316 0.05 6.33 4.71
CA GLU A 316 0.10 5.91 6.11
C GLU A 316 0.28 4.39 6.28
N ALA A 317 -0.21 3.59 5.34
CA ALA A 317 -0.06 2.14 5.34
C ALA A 317 1.33 1.68 4.89
N VAL A 318 1.98 2.44 4.02
CA VAL A 318 3.35 2.20 3.55
C VAL A 318 4.37 2.70 4.57
N GLU A 319 4.09 3.82 5.24
CA GLU A 319 4.91 4.35 6.32
C GLU A 319 4.64 3.57 7.62
N VAL A 320 5.63 2.82 8.07
CA VAL A 320 5.55 2.09 9.33
C VAL A 320 5.67 3.09 10.47
N ASN A 321 4.53 3.51 11.01
CA ASN A 321 4.49 4.52 12.06
C ASN A 321 5.26 4.04 13.31
N PRO A 322 5.97 4.92 14.02
CA PRO A 322 6.65 4.59 15.29
C PRO A 322 5.77 3.87 16.30
N ILE A 323 4.46 4.16 16.33
CA ILE A 323 3.49 3.45 17.19
C ILE A 323 3.42 1.97 16.82
N THR A 324 3.45 1.62 15.53
CA THR A 324 3.47 0.23 15.05
C THR A 324 4.70 -0.51 15.59
N TRP A 325 5.87 0.12 15.54
CA TRP A 325 7.11 -0.44 16.09
C TRP A 325 7.04 -0.61 17.61
N VAL A 326 6.49 0.36 18.35
CA VAL A 326 6.28 0.23 19.80
C VAL A 326 5.33 -0.92 20.11
N CYS A 327 4.25 -1.10 19.34
CA CYS A 327 3.37 -2.25 19.49
C CYS A 327 4.09 -3.57 19.21
N LEU A 328 4.96 -3.64 18.19
CA LEU A 328 5.77 -4.82 17.90
C LEU A 328 6.74 -5.13 19.05
N LEU A 329 7.43 -4.14 19.61
CA LEU A 329 8.29 -4.31 20.78
C LEU A 329 7.52 -4.86 21.99
N ILE A 330 6.29 -4.39 22.22
CA ILE A 330 5.45 -4.93 23.30
C ILE A 330 5.07 -6.38 23.02
N ILE A 331 4.71 -6.71 21.78
CA ILE A 331 4.35 -8.09 21.38
C ILE A 331 5.56 -9.02 21.57
N PHE A 332 6.74 -8.66 21.06
CA PHE A 332 7.95 -9.46 21.21
C PHE A 332 8.42 -9.54 22.67
N GLY A 333 8.24 -8.47 23.45
CA GLY A 333 8.50 -8.50 24.89
C GLY A 333 7.60 -9.50 25.62
N ILE A 334 6.30 -9.53 25.29
CA ILE A 334 5.37 -10.53 25.83
C ILE A 334 5.79 -11.94 25.39
N MET A 335 6.16 -12.13 24.12
CA MET A 335 6.62 -13.43 23.60
C MET A 335 7.88 -13.90 24.30
N SER A 336 8.88 -13.04 24.49
CA SER A 336 10.10 -13.35 25.25
C SER A 336 9.76 -13.83 26.67
N LEU A 337 8.83 -13.16 27.37
CA LEU A 337 8.37 -13.63 28.68
C LEU A 337 7.65 -15.00 28.60
N MET A 338 6.91 -15.26 27.51
CA MET A 338 6.26 -16.55 27.30
C MET A 338 7.25 -17.68 27.01
N HIS A 339 8.28 -17.42 26.22
CA HIS A 339 9.39 -18.35 26.01
C HIS A 339 10.07 -18.67 27.35
N ARG A 340 10.37 -17.65 28.15
CA ARG A 340 11.07 -17.80 29.44
C ARG A 340 10.28 -18.55 30.52
N TYR A 341 8.97 -18.26 30.68
CA TYR A 341 8.20 -18.77 31.82
C TYR A 341 7.21 -19.89 31.47
N TRP A 342 6.77 -19.98 30.22
CA TRP A 342 5.82 -21.00 29.76
C TRP A 342 6.44 -22.04 28.84
N HIS A 343 7.70 -21.85 28.42
CA HIS A 343 8.39 -22.76 27.48
C HIS A 343 7.59 -22.98 26.20
N TRP A 344 6.87 -21.95 25.76
CA TRP A 344 6.11 -22.03 24.51
C TRP A 344 7.05 -21.75 23.35
N GLU A 345 7.10 -22.63 22.38
CA GLU A 345 7.87 -22.41 21.15
C GLU A 345 7.16 -21.42 20.23
N LEU A 346 7.91 -20.68 19.41
CA LEU A 346 7.31 -19.74 18.45
C LEU A 346 6.39 -20.45 17.45
N TYR A 347 6.73 -21.67 17.07
CA TYR A 347 5.90 -22.49 16.18
C TYR A 347 4.48 -22.67 16.74
N SER A 348 4.37 -22.88 18.06
CA SER A 348 3.08 -22.99 18.76
C SER A 348 2.29 -21.67 18.81
N LEU A 349 2.96 -20.52 18.69
CA LEU A 349 2.32 -19.20 18.62
C LEU A 349 1.80 -18.84 17.22
N THR A 350 2.33 -19.50 16.18
CA THR A 350 2.00 -19.21 14.77
C THR A 350 0.50 -19.25 14.46
N PRO A 351 -0.30 -20.23 14.92
CA PRO A 351 -1.74 -20.25 14.70
C PRO A 351 -2.47 -19.02 15.27
N PHE A 352 -1.97 -18.42 16.36
CA PHE A 352 -2.56 -17.22 16.95
C PHE A 352 -2.33 -15.99 16.07
N PHE A 353 -1.15 -15.84 15.46
CA PHE A 353 -0.88 -14.76 14.50
C PHE A 353 -1.75 -14.88 13.25
N ILE A 354 -1.84 -16.09 12.67
CA ILE A 354 -2.72 -16.35 11.53
C ILE A 354 -4.18 -16.08 11.91
N GLY A 355 -4.62 -16.56 13.08
CA GLY A 355 -5.96 -16.30 13.61
C GLY A 355 -6.25 -14.81 13.81
N GLY A 356 -5.28 -14.04 14.31
CA GLY A 356 -5.38 -12.59 14.48
C GLY A 356 -5.57 -11.86 13.15
N ILE A 357 -4.82 -12.23 12.11
CA ILE A 357 -4.97 -11.66 10.76
C ILE A 357 -6.32 -12.00 10.17
N VAL A 358 -6.75 -13.27 10.26
CA VAL A 358 -8.06 -13.70 9.77
C VAL A 358 -9.18 -12.96 10.50
N ALA A 359 -9.08 -12.78 11.82
CA ALA A 359 -10.04 -12.01 12.61
C ALA A 359 -10.07 -10.53 12.20
N ASN A 360 -8.91 -9.92 11.94
CA ASN A 360 -8.81 -8.55 11.46
C ASN A 360 -9.46 -8.38 10.07
N ILE A 361 -9.09 -9.22 9.10
CA ILE A 361 -9.67 -9.24 7.75
C ILE A 361 -11.18 -9.46 7.82
N ALA A 362 -11.64 -10.43 8.61
CA ALA A 362 -13.07 -10.69 8.81
C ALA A 362 -13.79 -9.47 9.39
N THR A 363 -13.16 -8.76 10.34
CA THR A 363 -13.73 -7.55 10.93
C THR A 363 -13.83 -6.42 9.92
N MET A 364 -12.77 -6.14 9.14
CA MET A 364 -12.82 -5.16 8.05
C MET A 364 -13.91 -5.50 7.03
N LEU A 365 -14.04 -6.77 6.64
CA LEU A 365 -15.11 -7.23 5.74
C LEU A 365 -16.51 -7.05 6.34
N LEU A 366 -16.69 -7.32 7.63
CA LEU A 366 -17.96 -7.10 8.33
C LEU A 366 -18.31 -5.62 8.41
N LEU A 367 -17.35 -4.76 8.69
CA LEU A 367 -17.51 -3.30 8.72
C LEU A 367 -17.90 -2.77 7.33
N MET A 368 -17.21 -3.20 6.29
CA MET A 368 -17.53 -2.87 4.90
C MET A 368 -18.92 -3.36 4.48
N ARG A 369 -19.30 -4.59 4.85
CA ARG A 369 -20.66 -5.12 4.63
C ARG A 369 -21.72 -4.30 5.37
N ARG A 370 -21.43 -3.83 6.60
CA ARG A 370 -22.34 -2.96 7.36
C ARG A 370 -22.50 -1.61 6.67
N ALA A 371 -21.41 -0.99 6.23
CA ALA A 371 -21.45 0.26 5.48
C ALA A 371 -22.24 0.12 4.18
N LYS A 372 -22.00 -0.95 3.40
CA LYS A 372 -22.78 -1.25 2.18
C LYS A 372 -24.27 -1.44 2.48
N LYS A 373 -24.63 -2.15 3.56
CA LYS A 373 -26.04 -2.30 3.97
C LYS A 373 -26.68 -0.96 4.34
N GLN A 374 -25.95 -0.05 4.98
CA GLN A 374 -26.46 1.29 5.29
C GLN A 374 -26.69 2.10 4.02
N PHE A 375 -25.78 2.01 3.05
CA PHE A 375 -25.91 2.64 1.74
C PHE A 375 -27.13 2.11 0.96
N VAL A 376 -27.31 0.79 0.87
CA VAL A 376 -28.48 0.20 0.19
C VAL A 376 -29.80 0.60 0.85
N LYS A 377 -29.86 0.62 2.19
CA LYS A 377 -31.05 1.07 2.93
C LYS A 377 -31.39 2.53 2.64
N PHE A 378 -30.37 3.36 2.42
CA PHE A 378 -30.57 4.75 2.06
C PHE A 378 -31.15 4.87 0.65
N LEU A 379 -30.59 4.16 -0.34
CA LEU A 379 -31.12 4.17 -1.70
C LEU A 379 -32.57 3.69 -1.76
N ALA A 380 -32.90 2.62 -1.03
CA ALA A 380 -34.27 2.10 -0.97
C ALA A 380 -35.27 3.10 -0.35
N ARG A 381 -34.83 3.97 0.58
CA ARG A 381 -35.69 5.02 1.14
C ARG A 381 -35.94 6.13 0.13
N GLN A 382 -34.88 6.56 -0.56
CA GLN A 382 -34.99 7.58 -1.59
C GLN A 382 -35.93 7.15 -2.73
N GLU A 383 -35.89 5.89 -3.14
CA GLU A 383 -36.80 5.36 -4.16
C GLU A 383 -38.27 5.38 -3.71
N VAL A 384 -38.54 5.10 -2.44
CA VAL A 384 -39.89 5.18 -1.88
C VAL A 384 -40.38 6.64 -1.82
N ASP A 385 -39.53 7.58 -1.40
CA ASP A 385 -39.91 8.99 -1.29
C ASP A 385 -40.22 9.62 -2.67
N LEU A 386 -39.54 9.17 -3.74
CA LEU A 386 -39.83 9.61 -5.11
C LEU A 386 -41.18 9.09 -5.62
N ASN A 387 -41.58 7.87 -5.26
CA ASN A 387 -42.83 7.26 -5.72
C ASN A 387 -44.08 7.78 -5.00
N VAL A 388 -43.93 8.42 -3.83
CA VAL A 388 -45.06 8.87 -2.99
C VAL A 388 -45.54 10.29 -3.35
N SER A 389 -44.80 11.03 -4.17
CA SER A 389 -44.96 12.48 -4.32
C SER A 389 -46.13 12.98 -5.22
N GLU A 390 -46.98 12.12 -5.80
CA GLU A 390 -47.99 12.58 -6.77
C GLU A 390 -49.48 12.49 -6.35
N GLY A 391 -49.83 12.00 -5.15
CA GLY A 391 -51.26 11.75 -4.87
C GLY A 391 -51.80 11.87 -3.45
N GLU A 392 -50.99 12.13 -2.42
CA GLU A 392 -51.46 12.00 -1.02
C GLU A 392 -50.87 13.07 -0.09
N GLU A 393 -51.11 14.34 -0.40
CA GLU A 393 -50.59 15.50 0.37
C GLU A 393 -51.36 15.78 1.67
N ASP A 394 -52.56 15.22 1.88
CA ASP A 394 -53.53 15.80 2.83
C ASP A 394 -53.65 15.10 4.20
N THR A 395 -52.88 14.04 4.50
CA THR A 395 -52.99 13.32 5.81
C THR A 395 -51.68 13.00 6.53
N ARG A 396 -50.51 13.45 6.03
CA ARG A 396 -49.22 13.23 6.73
C ARG A 396 -48.88 14.35 7.70
N GLU A 397 -49.75 14.63 8.66
CA GLU A 397 -49.35 15.34 9.87
C GLU A 397 -48.38 14.50 10.70
N LEU A 398 -47.10 14.90 10.68
CA LEU A 398 -46.17 14.90 11.82
C LEU A 398 -45.83 13.57 12.52
N LYS A 399 -45.61 12.47 11.78
CA LYS A 399 -44.73 11.42 12.31
C LYS A 399 -43.28 11.80 12.02
N HIS A 400 -42.71 12.66 12.86
CA HIS A 400 -41.28 12.97 12.81
C HIS A 400 -40.49 11.67 12.67
N PRO A 401 -39.59 11.56 11.65
CA PRO A 401 -38.78 10.38 11.50
C PRO A 401 -38.04 10.15 12.83
N PRO A 402 -38.06 8.92 13.37
CA PRO A 402 -37.46 8.65 14.67
C PRO A 402 -36.05 9.22 14.66
N SER A 403 -35.79 10.17 15.57
CA SER A 403 -34.48 10.79 15.72
C SER A 403 -33.49 9.66 15.97
N VAL A 404 -32.78 9.26 14.92
CA VAL A 404 -31.81 8.19 15.02
C VAL A 404 -30.74 8.76 15.92
N HIS A 405 -30.75 8.38 17.21
CA HIS A 405 -29.67 8.60 18.15
C HIS A 405 -28.49 7.77 17.67
N VAL A 406 -27.84 8.24 16.61
CA VAL A 406 -26.62 7.65 16.11
C VAL A 406 -25.55 7.93 17.17
N SER A 407 -24.94 6.86 17.67
CA SER A 407 -23.78 6.89 18.56
C SER A 407 -22.57 7.48 17.82
N HIS A 408 -22.61 8.79 17.54
CA HIS A 408 -21.67 9.50 16.67
C HIS A 408 -20.30 9.79 17.33
N ARG A 409 -20.13 9.54 18.63
CA ARG A 409 -18.99 10.13 19.36
C ARG A 409 -17.64 9.47 19.15
N VAL A 410 -17.59 8.17 18.83
CA VAL A 410 -16.29 7.46 18.77
C VAL A 410 -15.62 7.63 17.41
N HIS A 411 -16.35 7.36 16.33
CA HIS A 411 -15.82 7.46 14.96
C HIS A 411 -15.42 8.88 14.55
N GLN A 412 -15.96 9.91 15.21
CA GLN A 412 -15.60 11.30 14.97
C GLN A 412 -14.28 11.72 15.63
N ARG A 413 -13.84 10.99 16.67
CA ARG A 413 -12.62 11.30 17.41
C ARG A 413 -11.42 10.50 16.93
N PHE A 414 -11.67 9.30 16.41
CA PHE A 414 -10.64 8.39 15.95
C PHE A 414 -10.97 7.94 14.53
N SER A 415 -10.05 8.16 13.60
CA SER A 415 -10.11 7.69 12.22
C SER A 415 -10.10 6.17 12.24
N THR A 416 -11.27 5.56 12.11
CA THR A 416 -11.44 4.11 12.26
C THR A 416 -10.65 3.33 11.24
N GLU A 417 -10.56 3.86 10.03
CA GLU A 417 -9.80 3.32 8.93
C GLU A 417 -8.31 3.26 9.29
N ILE A 418 -7.73 4.33 9.82
CA ILE A 418 -6.33 4.36 10.25
C ILE A 418 -6.10 3.32 11.36
N LEU A 419 -6.97 3.27 12.37
CA LEU A 419 -6.84 2.28 13.45
C LEU A 419 -6.80 0.84 12.94
N TRP A 420 -7.75 0.45 12.07
CA TRP A 420 -7.78 -0.90 11.50
C TRP A 420 -6.56 -1.19 10.63
N MET A 421 -6.06 -0.17 9.93
CA MET A 421 -4.82 -0.29 9.16
C MET A 421 -3.59 -0.48 10.03
N ARG A 422 -3.48 0.20 11.18
CA ARG A 422 -2.38 -0.05 12.13
C ARG A 422 -2.41 -1.47 12.67
N ILE A 423 -3.59 -1.96 13.05
CA ILE A 423 -3.77 -3.37 13.48
C ILE A 423 -3.36 -4.31 12.34
N LEU A 424 -3.73 -3.99 11.10
CA LEU A 424 -3.35 -4.78 9.93
C LEU A 424 -1.83 -4.76 9.72
N GLN A 425 -1.18 -3.60 9.76
CA GLN A 425 0.28 -3.47 9.64
C GLN A 425 1.02 -4.33 10.67
N VAL A 426 0.67 -4.23 11.96
CA VAL A 426 1.27 -5.05 13.03
C VAL A 426 1.07 -6.55 12.74
N SER A 427 -0.14 -6.93 12.31
CA SER A 427 -0.45 -8.34 12.04
C SER A 427 0.31 -8.89 10.82
N LEU A 428 0.45 -8.07 9.77
CA LEU A 428 1.20 -8.41 8.57
C LEU A 428 2.70 -8.54 8.86
N PHE A 429 3.26 -7.60 9.62
CA PHE A 429 4.67 -7.66 10.00
C PHE A 429 4.99 -8.94 10.79
N ASN A 430 4.17 -9.26 11.80
CA ASN A 430 4.34 -10.50 12.58
C ASN A 430 4.26 -11.76 11.70
N LEU A 431 3.32 -11.81 10.75
CA LEU A 431 3.24 -12.93 9.80
C LEU A 431 4.50 -13.04 8.94
N CYS A 432 4.98 -11.92 8.42
CA CYS A 432 6.20 -11.87 7.61
C CYS A 432 7.43 -12.28 8.40
N TYR A 433 7.55 -11.84 9.66
CA TYR A 433 8.63 -12.24 10.55
C TYR A 433 8.60 -13.75 10.85
N VAL A 434 7.46 -14.27 11.30
CA VAL A 434 7.30 -15.71 11.61
C VAL A 434 7.60 -16.57 10.37
N PHE A 435 7.12 -16.15 9.20
CA PHE A 435 7.40 -16.88 7.96
C PHE A 435 8.88 -16.82 7.58
N SER A 436 9.51 -15.65 7.71
CA SER A 436 10.93 -15.45 7.47
C SER A 436 11.79 -16.38 8.33
N ARG A 437 11.48 -16.46 9.62
CA ARG A 437 12.16 -17.37 10.55
C ARG A 437 12.07 -18.84 10.12
N ILE A 438 10.89 -19.31 9.72
CA ILE A 438 10.72 -20.70 9.27
C ILE A 438 11.48 -20.98 7.97
N LEU A 439 11.63 -19.98 7.09
CA LEU A 439 12.47 -20.11 5.90
C LEU A 439 13.96 -20.25 6.24
N TRP A 440 14.39 -19.68 7.38
CA TRP A 440 15.79 -19.61 7.79
C TRP A 440 16.21 -20.68 8.82
N ALA A 441 15.26 -21.36 9.48
CA ALA A 441 15.50 -22.41 10.47
C ALA A 441 16.05 -23.72 9.87
N TRP A 442 17.33 -23.72 9.49
CA TRP A 442 18.00 -24.80 8.74
C TRP A 442 17.97 -26.15 9.45
N ASP A 443 18.13 -26.15 10.77
CA ASP A 443 18.00 -27.29 11.67
C ASP A 443 16.66 -28.01 11.45
N VAL A 444 15.55 -27.29 11.56
CA VAL A 444 14.20 -27.83 11.32
C VAL A 444 14.01 -28.33 9.89
N TRP A 445 14.69 -27.72 8.90
CA TRP A 445 14.65 -28.20 7.52
C TRP A 445 15.32 -29.58 7.36
N GLN A 446 16.36 -29.89 8.13
CA GLN A 446 17.03 -31.19 8.07
C GLN A 446 16.20 -32.28 8.74
N GLU A 447 15.62 -31.98 9.90
CA GLU A 447 14.85 -32.95 10.67
C GLU A 447 13.45 -33.19 10.08
N GLU A 448 12.75 -32.11 9.70
CA GLU A 448 11.34 -32.13 9.35
C GLU A 448 11.03 -31.50 7.99
N THR A 449 11.86 -31.76 6.97
CA THR A 449 11.74 -31.14 5.63
C THR A 449 10.30 -31.16 5.07
N GLN A 450 9.57 -32.27 5.25
CA GLN A 450 8.21 -32.42 4.73
C GLN A 450 7.20 -31.48 5.42
N ASN A 451 7.29 -31.35 6.74
CA ASN A 451 6.42 -30.46 7.53
C ASN A 451 6.71 -29.00 7.17
N VAL A 452 7.98 -28.64 7.05
CA VAL A 452 8.38 -27.27 6.69
C VAL A 452 7.94 -26.92 5.27
N ILE A 453 8.08 -27.83 4.29
CA ILE A 453 7.57 -27.61 2.93
C ILE A 453 6.05 -27.43 2.93
N LEU A 454 5.31 -28.27 3.65
CA LEU A 454 3.86 -28.16 3.75
C LEU A 454 3.47 -26.82 4.38
N PHE A 455 4.11 -26.44 5.48
CA PHE A 455 3.91 -25.17 6.16
C PHE A 455 4.20 -23.98 5.24
N CYS A 456 5.30 -24.02 4.49
CA CYS A 456 5.66 -22.99 3.51
C CYS A 456 4.59 -22.89 2.41
N CYS A 457 4.10 -24.01 1.89
CA CYS A 457 3.03 -24.02 0.89
C CYS A 457 1.75 -23.36 1.42
N VAL A 458 1.33 -23.73 2.65
CA VAL A 458 0.14 -23.14 3.30
C VAL A 458 0.34 -21.64 3.54
N THR A 459 1.51 -21.24 4.02
CA THR A 459 1.82 -19.83 4.30
C THR A 459 1.86 -19.02 3.01
N VAL A 460 2.48 -19.50 1.94
CA VAL A 460 2.44 -18.85 0.61
C VAL A 460 1.00 -18.70 0.11
N PHE A 461 0.15 -19.72 0.28
CA PHE A 461 -1.26 -19.61 -0.06
C PHE A 461 -1.97 -18.51 0.74
N VAL A 462 -1.74 -18.44 2.06
CA VAL A 462 -2.26 -17.36 2.92
C VAL A 462 -1.75 -15.99 2.47
N PHE A 463 -0.46 -15.86 2.12
CA PHE A 463 0.13 -14.64 1.58
C PHE A 463 -0.55 -14.19 0.29
N LEU A 464 -0.82 -15.12 -0.65
CA LEU A 464 -1.53 -14.80 -1.89
C LEU A 464 -2.97 -14.35 -1.62
N MET A 465 -3.66 -14.98 -0.66
CA MET A 465 -4.99 -14.54 -0.23
C MET A 465 -4.97 -13.12 0.37
N ILE A 466 -4.00 -12.83 1.23
CA ILE A 466 -3.82 -11.51 1.84
C ILE A 466 -3.47 -10.48 0.76
N ALA A 467 -2.52 -10.77 -0.13
CA ALA A 467 -2.15 -9.87 -1.22
C ALA A 467 -3.37 -9.54 -2.11
N SER A 468 -4.19 -10.54 -2.43
CA SER A 468 -5.46 -10.32 -3.14
C SER A 468 -6.43 -9.45 -2.35
N PHE A 469 -6.60 -9.71 -1.05
CA PHE A 469 -7.43 -8.88 -0.17
C PHE A 469 -6.94 -7.42 -0.11
N LEU A 470 -5.63 -7.20 0.09
CA LEU A 470 -5.00 -5.88 0.10
C LEU A 470 -5.20 -5.14 -1.22
N ARG A 471 -5.07 -5.84 -2.34
CA ARG A 471 -5.25 -5.24 -3.67
C ARG A 471 -6.69 -4.82 -3.94
N TRP A 472 -7.68 -5.62 -3.57
CA TRP A 472 -9.07 -5.42 -4.01
C TRP A 472 -9.98 -4.80 -2.96
N GLN A 473 -9.80 -5.16 -1.68
CA GLN A 473 -10.75 -4.80 -0.63
C GLN A 473 -10.30 -3.57 0.16
N VAL A 474 -9.01 -3.39 0.40
CA VAL A 474 -8.52 -2.26 1.21
C VAL A 474 -8.75 -0.90 0.54
N PRO A 475 -8.48 -0.70 -0.77
CA PRO A 475 -8.78 0.57 -1.43
C PRO A 475 -10.27 0.93 -1.38
N PHE A 476 -11.12 -0.08 -1.57
CA PHE A 476 -12.57 0.07 -1.47
C PHE A 476 -13.00 0.39 -0.03
N PHE A 477 -12.40 -0.27 0.97
CA PHE A 477 -12.63 0.01 2.37
C PHE A 477 -12.33 1.47 2.70
N PHE A 478 -11.20 2.02 2.27
CA PHE A 478 -10.89 3.44 2.45
C PHE A 478 -11.88 4.36 1.74
N GLY A 479 -12.23 4.08 0.49
CA GLY A 479 -13.22 4.88 -0.24
C GLY A 479 -14.60 4.90 0.42
N VAL A 480 -14.99 3.82 1.11
CA VAL A 480 -16.25 3.77 1.86
C VAL A 480 -16.15 4.49 3.21
N PHE A 481 -15.02 4.36 3.90
CA PHE A 481 -14.80 4.94 5.22
C PHE A 481 -14.41 6.42 5.18
N CYS A 482 -14.07 7.00 4.03
CA CYS A 482 -13.95 8.45 3.90
C CYS A 482 -15.30 9.16 3.67
N MET A 483 -16.41 8.41 3.57
CA MET A 483 -17.75 8.99 3.41
C MET A 483 -18.49 9.11 4.75
N PRO A 484 -19.37 10.11 4.92
CA PRO A 484 -20.24 10.19 6.10
C PRO A 484 -21.06 8.89 6.31
N PRO A 485 -21.21 8.41 7.55
CA PRO A 485 -20.96 9.11 8.82
C PRO A 485 -19.54 8.96 9.40
N TYR A 486 -18.59 8.41 8.64
CA TYR A 486 -17.22 8.14 9.08
C TYR A 486 -16.26 9.31 8.80
N ASP A 487 -16.81 10.52 8.62
CA ASP A 487 -16.06 11.74 8.35
C ASP A 487 -15.28 12.19 9.59
N ASP A 488 -14.00 11.82 9.63
CA ASP A 488 -12.99 12.30 10.57
C ASP A 488 -12.46 13.70 10.17
N PRO A 489 -11.73 14.40 11.05
CA PRO A 489 -11.22 15.75 10.79
C PRO A 489 -10.31 15.86 9.56
N GLU A 490 -9.56 14.82 9.19
CA GLU A 490 -8.65 14.82 8.04
C GLU A 490 -9.42 14.67 6.73
N ASN A 491 -10.37 13.73 6.65
CA ASN A 491 -11.29 13.62 5.52
C ASN A 491 -12.02 14.95 5.27
N ILE A 492 -12.43 15.67 6.33
CA ILE A 492 -13.08 16.99 6.21
C ILE A 492 -12.11 18.05 5.66
N LYS A 493 -10.85 18.05 6.08
CA LYS A 493 -9.84 18.97 5.51
C LYS A 493 -9.63 18.71 4.02
N VAL A 494 -9.56 17.44 3.61
CA VAL A 494 -9.47 17.05 2.19
C VAL A 494 -10.70 17.51 1.42
N PHE A 495 -11.90 17.34 1.98
CA PHE A 495 -13.15 17.82 1.38
C PHE A 495 -13.11 19.33 1.07
N PHE A 496 -12.72 20.15 2.05
CA PHE A 496 -12.61 21.61 1.86
C PHE A 496 -11.46 22.01 0.93
N ALA A 497 -10.37 21.23 0.88
CA ALA A 497 -9.30 21.47 -0.07
C ALA A 497 -9.78 21.24 -1.51
N VAL A 498 -10.41 20.09 -1.78
CA VAL A 498 -10.95 19.75 -3.10
C VAL A 498 -12.02 20.74 -3.57
N LEU A 499 -12.85 21.27 -2.66
CA LEU A 499 -13.83 22.31 -2.99
C LEU A 499 -13.17 23.62 -3.45
N ARG A 500 -12.06 24.03 -2.82
CA ARG A 500 -11.35 25.27 -3.16
C ARG A 500 -10.61 25.18 -4.49
N ASP A 501 -10.05 24.02 -4.81
CA ASP A 501 -9.29 23.81 -6.06
C ASP A 501 -10.16 24.07 -7.30
N HIS A 502 -11.44 23.72 -7.21
CA HIS A 502 -12.39 23.94 -8.31
C HIS A 502 -12.65 25.43 -8.57
N GLU A 503 -12.66 26.27 -7.53
CA GLU A 503 -12.90 27.70 -7.67
C GLU A 503 -11.76 28.39 -8.42
N LEU A 504 -10.54 27.98 -8.11
CA LEU A 504 -9.34 28.55 -8.72
C LEU A 504 -9.20 28.11 -10.18
N SER A 505 -9.48 26.84 -10.50
CA SER A 505 -9.53 26.37 -11.89
C SER A 505 -10.55 27.14 -12.72
N GLN A 506 -11.76 27.40 -12.19
CA GLN A 506 -12.74 28.22 -12.89
C GLN A 506 -12.34 29.69 -13.02
N ALA A 507 -11.73 30.27 -11.98
CA ALA A 507 -11.25 31.64 -12.00
C ALA A 507 -10.13 31.82 -13.04
N GLU A 508 -9.21 30.86 -13.15
CA GLU A 508 -8.14 30.85 -14.14
C GLU A 508 -8.67 30.69 -15.56
N ILE A 509 -9.61 29.77 -15.79
CA ILE A 509 -10.29 29.64 -17.10
C ILE A 509 -10.99 30.94 -17.50
N ARG A 510 -11.60 31.67 -16.55
CA ARG A 510 -12.26 32.96 -16.81
C ARG A 510 -11.27 34.12 -16.97
N ALA A 511 -10.16 34.10 -16.23
CA ALA A 511 -9.13 35.13 -16.27
C ALA A 511 -8.24 34.99 -17.50
N THR A 512 -8.13 33.80 -18.09
CA THR A 512 -7.44 33.57 -19.36
C THR A 512 -8.19 34.34 -20.46
N PRO A 513 -7.67 35.47 -20.97
CA PRO A 513 -8.40 36.28 -21.93
C PRO A 513 -8.62 35.47 -23.20
N THR A 514 -9.87 35.40 -23.67
CA THR A 514 -10.29 34.73 -24.92
C THR A 514 -9.57 35.27 -26.18
N VAL A 515 -8.68 36.26 -26.02
CA VAL A 515 -7.98 36.99 -27.07
C VAL A 515 -6.88 36.17 -27.77
N LEU A 516 -6.39 35.07 -27.17
CA LEU A 516 -5.36 34.22 -27.81
C LEU A 516 -5.90 32.97 -28.53
N LEU A 517 -7.21 32.69 -28.50
CA LEU A 517 -7.84 31.66 -29.32
C LEU A 517 -8.42 32.23 -30.64
N ARG A 518 -7.76 33.25 -31.21
CA ARG A 518 -7.92 33.55 -32.64
C ARG A 518 -6.84 32.75 -33.37
N PRO A 519 -7.19 31.66 -34.09
CA PRO A 519 -6.20 30.95 -34.90
C PRO A 519 -5.74 31.90 -36.01
N SER A 520 -4.55 32.47 -35.85
CA SER A 520 -3.88 33.16 -36.94
C SER A 520 -3.54 32.12 -38.01
N GLY A 521 -4.39 32.06 -39.03
CA GLY A 521 -4.06 31.59 -40.37
C GLY A 521 -3.30 30.26 -40.49
N MET A 522 -3.96 29.12 -40.21
CA MET A 522 -3.59 27.86 -40.85
C MET A 522 -4.69 27.45 -41.84
N HIS A 523 -4.59 27.97 -43.05
CA HIS A 523 -5.34 27.50 -44.20
C HIS A 523 -4.96 26.05 -44.54
N SER A 524 -5.98 25.19 -44.62
CA SER A 524 -6.13 24.12 -45.62
C SER A 524 -4.97 23.13 -45.82
N ARG A 525 -4.88 22.10 -44.97
CA ARG A 525 -4.22 20.82 -45.38
C ARG A 525 -4.72 19.52 -44.71
N ARG A 526 -5.71 19.56 -43.81
CA ARG A 526 -6.18 18.37 -43.07
C ARG A 526 -7.31 17.58 -43.73
N THR A 527 -8.06 18.15 -44.66
CA THR A 527 -9.20 17.47 -45.30
C THR A 527 -8.81 16.46 -46.38
N THR A 528 -7.56 16.47 -46.88
CA THR A 528 -7.11 15.55 -47.93
C THR A 528 -6.67 14.19 -47.38
N VAL A 529 -6.03 14.16 -46.21
CA VAL A 529 -5.45 12.93 -45.64
C VAL A 529 -6.54 11.98 -45.12
N PHE A 530 -7.60 12.51 -44.51
CA PHE A 530 -8.69 11.68 -43.99
C PHE A 530 -9.56 11.05 -45.11
N ARG A 531 -9.66 11.74 -46.26
CA ARG A 531 -10.40 11.25 -47.43
C ARG A 531 -9.60 10.20 -48.23
N GLU A 532 -8.27 10.29 -48.23
CA GLU A 532 -7.38 9.26 -48.81
C GLU A 532 -7.34 7.97 -47.95
N LEU A 533 -7.31 8.10 -46.62
CA LEU A 533 -7.37 6.93 -45.71
C LEU A 533 -8.71 6.16 -45.80
N GLN A 534 -9.83 6.86 -46.01
CA GLN A 534 -11.11 6.19 -46.26
C GLN A 534 -11.19 5.52 -47.63
N LYS A 535 -10.51 6.03 -48.66
CA LYS A 535 -10.39 5.34 -49.96
C LYS A 535 -9.54 4.08 -49.86
N MET A 536 -8.44 4.10 -49.12
CA MET A 536 -7.59 2.92 -48.90
C MET A 536 -8.32 1.81 -48.13
N LYS A 537 -9.12 2.17 -47.11
CA LYS A 537 -9.93 1.19 -46.36
C LYS A 537 -11.05 0.55 -47.18
N LYS A 538 -11.64 1.29 -48.15
CA LYS A 538 -12.63 0.72 -49.08
C LYS A 538 -12.00 -0.16 -50.17
N ALA A 539 -10.76 0.11 -50.56
CA ALA A 539 -10.04 -0.72 -51.53
C ALA A 539 -9.60 -2.08 -50.93
N SER A 540 -9.23 -2.14 -49.65
CA SER A 540 -8.82 -3.40 -49.02
C SER A 540 -9.97 -4.38 -48.75
N LEU A 541 -11.22 -3.89 -48.66
CA LEU A 541 -12.41 -4.71 -48.43
C LEU A 541 -12.92 -5.42 -49.69
N HIS A 542 -12.48 -5.01 -50.89
CA HIS A 542 -12.90 -5.65 -52.14
C HIS A 542 -11.95 -6.74 -52.67
N GLN A 543 -10.84 -7.01 -51.98
CA GLN A 543 -9.83 -7.98 -52.43
C GLN A 543 -9.82 -9.31 -51.64
N GLY A 544 -10.82 -9.56 -50.79
CA GLY A 544 -11.03 -10.84 -50.11
C GLY A 544 -11.82 -11.83 -50.96
N GLY A 545 -11.18 -12.37 -52.00
CA GLY A 545 -11.72 -13.45 -52.82
C GLY A 545 -11.75 -14.80 -52.08
N ARG A 546 -12.88 -15.50 -52.25
CA ARG A 546 -13.15 -16.92 -51.95
C ARG A 546 -11.92 -17.82 -51.78
N VAL A 547 -11.88 -18.55 -50.67
CA VAL A 547 -11.37 -19.92 -50.64
C VAL A 547 -12.51 -20.80 -50.14
N SER A 548 -12.88 -21.80 -50.94
CA SER A 548 -13.92 -22.78 -50.69
C SER A 548 -13.32 -24.14 -50.36
N VAL A 549 -13.99 -24.80 -49.42
CA VAL A 549 -13.86 -26.20 -48.95
C VAL A 549 -12.64 -26.49 -48.09
#